data_AF-A0A9D6FNK4-F1
#
_entry.id   AF-A0A9D6FNK4-F1
#
_cell.length_a   1.000
_cell.length_b   1.000
_cell.length_c   1.000
_cell.angle_alpha   90.00
_cell.angle_beta   90.00
_cell.angle_gamma   90.00
#
_symmetry.space_group_name_H-M   'P 1'
#
loop_
_entity.id
_entity.type
_entity.pdbx_description
1 polymer ?
#
loop_
_entity_poly.entity_id
_entity_poly.type
_entity_poly.pdbx_seq_one_letter_code
_entity_poly.pdbx_strand_id
1 'polypeptide(L)'
;MIFYKLSLLVEWAISVTSFFLGVSAAIAPNAVIQLYQWIMRNFNWDVRPVDFEKELRNTRLLGLVSALLGSILAIILLIIT
;
A
#
# COMPACT_ATOMS: atom_id res chain seq x y z
N MET A 1 19.80 8.70 -21.22
CA MET A 1 19.06 9.77 -20.50
C MET A 1 17.55 9.52 -20.44
N ILE A 2 16.88 9.10 -21.53
CA ILE A 2 15.42 8.81 -21.53
C ILE A 2 15.05 7.66 -20.58
N PHE A 3 15.76 6.52 -20.63
CA PHE A 3 15.48 5.36 -19.77
C PHE A 3 15.57 5.68 -18.27
N TYR A 4 16.52 6.53 -17.87
CA TYR A 4 16.67 6.99 -16.48
C TYR A 4 15.47 7.82 -16.01
N LYS A 5 14.99 8.74 -16.84
CA LYS A 5 13.80 9.54 -16.51
C LYS A 5 12.54 8.68 -16.41
N LEU A 6 12.44 7.65 -17.26
CA LEU A 6 11.31 6.72 -17.23
C LEU A 6 11.32 5.87 -15.95
N SER A 7 12.47 5.37 -15.51
CA SER A 7 12.56 4.59 -14.27
C SER A 7 12.18 5.45 -13.06
N LEU A 8 12.67 6.70 -12.98
CA LEU A 8 12.31 7.65 -11.93
C LEU A 8 10.80 7.87 -11.82
N LEU A 9 10.08 7.99 -12.94
CA LEU A 9 8.62 8.14 -12.91
C LEU A 9 7.93 6.92 -12.32
N VAL A 10 8.40 5.71 -12.64
CA VAL A 10 7.86 4.47 -12.09
C VAL A 10 8.15 4.37 -10.59
N GLU A 11 9.36 4.69 -10.17
CA GLU A 11 9.77 4.65 -8.77
C GLU A 11 8.99 5.68 -7.92
N TRP A 12 8.77 6.88 -8.47
CA TRP A 12 7.89 7.88 -7.87
C TRP A 12 6.44 7.39 -7.75
N ALA A 13 5.90 6.79 -8.80
CA ALA A 13 4.55 6.22 -8.76
C ALA A 13 4.43 5.12 -7.69
N ILE A 14 5.42 4.23 -7.58
CA ILE A 14 5.47 3.19 -6.54
C ILE A 14 5.54 3.81 -5.14
N SER A 15 6.40 4.80 -4.92
CA SER A 15 6.55 5.47 -3.63
C SER A 15 5.25 6.13 -3.18
N VAL A 16 4.63 6.93 -4.06
CA VAL A 16 3.40 7.66 -3.78
C VAL A 16 2.24 6.70 -3.52
N THR A 17 2.07 5.68 -4.36
CA THR A 17 1.00 4.69 -4.18
C THR A 17 1.18 3.89 -2.89
N SER A 18 2.41 3.44 -2.59
CA SER A 18 2.73 2.74 -1.34
C SER A 18 2.41 3.61 -0.11
N PHE A 19 2.77 4.90 -0.16
CA PHE A 19 2.46 5.83 0.92
C PHE A 19 0.95 5.95 1.17
N PHE A 20 0.18 6.27 0.13
CA PHE A 20 -1.26 6.50 0.28
C PHE A 20 -2.04 5.23 0.63
N LEU A 21 -1.67 4.09 0.04
CA LEU A 21 -2.27 2.80 0.40
C LEU A 21 -1.92 2.43 1.84
N GLY A 22 -0.66 2.64 2.23
CA GLY A 22 -0.19 2.39 3.60
C GLY A 22 -0.93 3.24 4.63
N VAL A 23 -1.04 4.55 4.41
CA VAL A 23 -1.80 5.47 5.28
C VAL A 23 -3.27 5.06 5.37
N SER A 24 -3.89 4.72 4.23
CA SER A 24 -5.29 4.26 4.19
C SER A 24 -5.50 2.99 5.02
N ALA A 25 -4.58 2.01 4.91
CA ALA A 25 -4.62 0.77 5.69
C ALA A 25 -4.35 1.00 7.19
N ALA A 26 -3.51 1.97 7.54
CA ALA A 26 -3.21 2.30 8.94
C ALA A 26 -4.42 2.97 9.64
N ILE A 27 -5.06 3.93 8.97
CA ILE A 27 -6.17 4.73 9.52
C ILE A 27 -7.48 3.94 9.48
N ALA A 28 -7.78 3.30 8.36
CA ALA A 28 -9.06 2.64 8.10
C ALA A 28 -8.88 1.16 7.65
N PRO A 29 -8.27 0.30 8.49
CA PRO A 29 -7.98 -1.09 8.12
C PRO A 29 -9.24 -1.88 7.73
N ASN A 30 -10.36 -1.62 8.39
CA ASN A 30 -11.65 -2.25 8.08
C ASN A 30 -12.11 -1.96 6.64
N ALA A 31 -12.02 -0.70 6.20
CA ALA A 31 -12.40 -0.31 4.84
C ALA A 31 -11.48 -0.95 3.79
N VAL A 32 -10.19 -1.06 4.08
CA VAL A 32 -9.22 -1.73 3.19
C VAL A 32 -9.49 -3.23 3.08
N ILE A 33 -9.79 -3.90 4.20
CA ILE A 33 -10.18 -5.32 4.19
C ILE A 33 -11.46 -5.52 3.37
N GLN A 34 -12.46 -4.66 3.55
CA GLN A 34 -13.71 -4.74 2.79
C GLN A 34 -13.51 -4.47 1.30
N LEU A 35 -12.66 -3.50 0.93
CA LEU A 35 -12.31 -3.24 -0.46
C LEU A 35 -11.65 -4.47 -1.09
N TYR A 36 -10.69 -5.08 -0.37
CA TYR A 36 -10.04 -6.31 -0.81
C TYR A 36 -11.05 -7.45 -1.01
N GLN A 37 -11.95 -7.67 -0.04
CA GLN A 37 -13.01 -8.66 -0.17
C GLN A 37 -13.94 -8.37 -1.35
N TRP A 38 -14.31 -7.10 -1.58
CA TRP A 38 -15.13 -6.70 -2.72
C TRP A 38 -14.42 -6.99 -4.06
N ILE A 39 -13.12 -6.69 -4.17
CA ILE A 39 -12.33 -7.03 -5.36
C ILE A 39 -12.32 -8.55 -5.57
N MET A 40 -12.09 -9.33 -4.51
CA MET A 40 -12.03 -10.79 -4.60
C MET A 40 -13.35 -11.43 -5.01
N ARG A 41 -14.49 -10.85 -4.59
CA ARG A 41 -15.82 -11.30 -5.02
C ARG A 41 -16.02 -11.15 -6.53
N ASN A 42 -15.40 -10.17 -7.18
CA ASN A 42 -15.47 -10.03 -8.65
C ASN A 42 -14.80 -11.21 -9.38
N PHE A 43 -13.91 -11.94 -8.69
CA PHE A 43 -13.27 -13.16 -9.19
C PHE A 43 -13.93 -14.44 -8.65
N ASN A 44 -15.13 -14.34 -8.08
CA ASN A 44 -15.87 -15.43 -7.45
C ASN A 44 -15.09 -16.11 -6.30
N TRP A 45 -14.20 -15.36 -5.65
CA TRP A 45 -13.41 -15.82 -4.50
C TRP A 45 -13.95 -15.21 -3.21
N ASP A 46 -14.37 -16.04 -2.27
CA ASP A 46 -14.82 -15.60 -0.94
C ASP A 46 -13.65 -15.63 0.05
N VAL A 47 -13.13 -14.45 0.41
CA VAL A 47 -12.11 -14.33 1.47
C VAL A 47 -12.78 -13.90 2.76
N ARG A 48 -12.69 -14.73 3.80
CA ARG A 48 -13.18 -14.42 5.14
C ARG A 48 -12.03 -14.44 6.15
N PRO A 49 -12.00 -13.49 7.11
CA PRO A 49 -11.06 -13.52 8.20
C PRO A 49 -11.27 -14.79 9.03
N VAL A 50 -10.18 -15.46 9.38
CA VAL A 50 -10.21 -16.49 10.44
C VAL A 50 -10.34 -15.81 11.81
N ASP A 51 -9.65 -14.69 11.99
CA ASP A 51 -9.70 -13.84 13.18
C ASP A 51 -9.69 -12.37 12.73
N PHE A 52 -10.83 -11.70 12.90
CA PHE A 52 -11.01 -10.34 12.41
C PHE A 52 -10.17 -9.31 13.19
N GLU A 53 -10.02 -9.49 14.50
CA GLU A 53 -9.23 -8.58 15.33
C GLU A 53 -7.75 -8.66 14.96
N LYS A 54 -7.25 -9.88 14.72
CA LYS A 54 -5.88 -10.08 14.24
C LYS A 54 -5.67 -9.48 12.86
N GLU A 55 -6.61 -9.63 11.94
CA GLU A 55 -6.52 -9.01 10.61
C GLU A 55 -6.53 -7.49 10.68
N LEU A 56 -7.40 -6.87 11.48
CA LEU A 56 -7.41 -5.41 11.69
C LEU A 56 -6.06 -4.90 12.18
N ARG A 57 -5.47 -5.58 13.17
CA ARG A 57 -4.16 -5.21 13.73
C ARG A 57 -3.05 -5.38 12.69
N ASN A 58 -3.06 -6.47 11.95
CA ASN A 58 -2.05 -6.75 10.93
C ASN A 58 -2.15 -5.77 9.75
N THR A 59 -3.36 -5.50 9.25
CA THR A 59 -3.57 -4.51 8.18
C THR A 59 -3.13 -3.12 8.62
N ARG A 60 -3.41 -2.72 9.87
CA ARG A 60 -2.90 -1.46 10.40
C ARG A 60 -1.38 -1.42 10.45
N LEU A 61 -0.75 -2.47 10.97
CA LEU A 61 0.72 -2.54 11.09
C LEU A 61 1.39 -2.54 9.71
N LEU A 62 0.90 -3.36 8.78
CA LEU A 62 1.40 -3.40 7.40
C LEU A 62 1.16 -2.08 6.68
N GLY A 63 0.05 -1.40 6.94
CA GLY A 63 -0.22 -0.05 6.46
C GLY A 63 0.84 0.94 6.92
N LEU A 64 1.17 0.95 8.22
CA LEU A 64 2.23 1.81 8.77
C LEU A 64 3.60 1.50 8.16
N VAL A 65 3.94 0.22 8.02
CA VAL A 65 5.19 -0.21 7.38
C VAL A 65 5.24 0.24 5.92
N SER A 66 4.16 0.05 5.17
CA SER A 66 4.07 0.47 3.76
C SER A 66 4.18 1.99 3.62
N ALA A 67 3.52 2.76 4.49
CA ALA A 67 3.64 4.22 4.51
C ALA A 67 5.07 4.68 4.81
N LEU A 68 5.73 4.04 5.78
CA LEU A 68 7.13 4.32 6.12
C LEU A 68 8.07 4.02 4.96
N LEU A 69 7.95 2.84 4.34
CA LEU A 69 8.79 2.47 3.19
C LEU A 69 8.55 3.37 1.98
N GLY A 70 7.29 3.73 1.70
CA GLY A 70 6.95 4.70 0.67
C GLY A 70 7.61 6.06 0.91
N SER A 71 7.59 6.53 2.15
CA SER A 71 8.24 7.79 2.56
C SER A 71 9.77 7.73 2.43
N ILE A 72 10.39 6.63 2.86
CA ILE A 72 11.83 6.41 2.72
C ILE A 72 12.22 6.43 1.24
N LEU A 73 11.47 5.73 0.39
CA LEU A 73 11.72 5.73 -1.05
C LEU A 73 11.59 7.14 -1.66
N ALA A 74 10.57 7.92 -1.28
CA ALA A 74 10.43 9.30 -1.73
C ALA A 74 11.65 10.16 -1.35
N ILE A 75 12.14 10.03 -0.12
CA ILE A 75 13.31 10.76 0.36
C ILE A 75 14.55 10.38 -0.46
N ILE A 76 14.76 9.08 -0.71
CA ILE A 76 15.88 8.60 -1.54
C ILE A 76 15.78 9.19 -2.95
N LEU A 77 14.59 9.17 -3.56
CA LEU A 77 14.38 9.71 -4.90
C LEU A 77 14.64 11.23 -4.95
N LEU A 78 14.24 12.00 -3.94
CA LEU A 78 14.52 13.44 -3.85
C LEU A 78 16.02 13.75 -3.77
N ILE A 79 16.81 12.87 -3.15
CA ILE A 79 18.26 13.07 -3.01
C ILE A 79 18.99 12.77 -4.33
N ILE A 80 18.49 11.80 -5.10
CA ILE A 80 19.17 11.29 -6.31
C ILE A 80 18.73 12.03 -7.59
N THR A 81 17.54 12.62 -7.61
CA THR A 81 16.98 13.32 -8.78
C THR A 81 17.52 14.74 -8.91
#